data_AF-A0A967WFN5-F1
#
_entry.id   AF-A0A967WFN5-F1
#
_cell.length_a   1.000
_cell.length_b   1.000
_cell.length_c   1.000
_cell.angle_alpha   90.00
_cell.angle_beta   90.00
_cell.angle_gamma   90.00
#
_symmetry.space_group_name_H-M   'P 1'
#
loop_
_entity.id
_entity.type
_entity.pdbx_description
1 polymer ?
#
loop_
_entity_poly.entity_id
_entity_poly.type
_entity_poly.pdbx_seq_one_letter_code
_entity_poly.pdbx_strand_id
1 'polypeptide(L)'
;DGYVGVDIYFRTRCDGCPERGQCTTSKDGRTLKVSPYHEHLEARRAEQQTEAFREEMKRRSAVEGTLSAVVRKHGARRARYRGQAKVHLQHLFTGAAVNVK
;
A
#
# COMPACT_ATOMS: atom_id res chain seq x y z
N ASP A 1 -11.01 -1.78 -15.87
CA ASP A 1 -12.18 -2.13 -15.02
C ASP A 1 -12.77 -0.88 -14.41
N GLY A 2 -13.94 -0.45 -14.90
CA GLY A 2 -14.62 0.80 -14.53
C GLY A 2 -15.17 0.80 -13.09
N TYR A 3 -14.26 0.80 -12.12
CA TYR A 3 -14.60 0.93 -10.71
C TYR A 3 -15.01 2.37 -10.40
N VAL A 4 -16.33 2.61 -10.37
CA VAL A 4 -16.91 3.92 -10.07
C VAL A 4 -16.98 4.11 -8.55
N GLY A 5 -16.11 4.96 -8.01
CA GLY A 5 -16.26 5.48 -6.65
C GLY A 5 -17.39 6.50 -6.55
N VAL A 6 -17.82 6.79 -5.32
CA VAL A 6 -18.85 7.80 -5.06
C VAL A 6 -18.18 9.07 -4.54
N ASP A 7 -18.43 10.19 -5.20
CA ASP A 7 -18.08 11.51 -4.69
C ASP A 7 -19.29 12.13 -3.97
N ILE A 8 -19.12 12.46 -2.69
CA ILE A 8 -20.14 13.10 -1.86
C ILE A 8 -19.76 14.57 -1.69
N TYR A 9 -20.55 15.46 -2.27
CA TYR A 9 -20.32 16.91 -2.22
C TYR A 9 -21.15 17.55 -1.12
N PHE A 10 -20.49 18.30 -0.22
CA PHE A 10 -21.18 18.97 0.89
C PHE A 10 -21.57 20.41 0.55
N ARG A 11 -20.92 21.07 -0.42
CA ARG A 11 -21.27 22.39 -1.01
C ARG A 11 -22.02 23.30 -0.04
N THR A 12 -23.32 23.51 -0.26
CA THR A 12 -24.16 24.45 0.51
C THR A 12 -24.34 24.06 1.98
N ARG A 13 -24.15 22.79 2.34
CA ARG A 13 -24.10 22.36 3.76
C ARG A 13 -22.85 22.88 4.49
N CYS A 14 -21.84 23.36 3.77
CA CYS A 14 -20.69 24.03 4.37
C CYS A 14 -20.95 25.53 4.61
N ASP A 15 -22.02 26.11 4.07
CA ASP A 15 -22.31 27.52 4.25
C ASP A 15 -22.87 27.77 5.65
N GLY A 16 -22.22 28.67 6.41
CA GLY A 16 -22.55 28.91 7.80
C GLY A 16 -22.20 27.78 8.77
N CYS A 17 -21.49 26.73 8.32
CA CYS A 17 -21.05 25.65 9.21
C CYS A 17 -19.99 26.18 10.20
N PRO A 18 -20.24 26.15 11.53
CA PRO A 18 -19.31 26.68 12.52
C PRO A 18 -17.97 25.93 12.53
N GLU A 19 -17.99 24.65 12.16
CA GLU A 19 -16.81 23.79 12.10
C GLU A 19 -16.05 23.85 10.76
N ARG A 20 -16.49 24.70 9.80
CA ARG A 20 -15.87 24.76 8.46
C ARG A 20 -14.36 24.99 8.53
N GLY A 21 -13.91 25.89 9.41
CA GLY A 21 -12.50 26.23 9.60
C GLY A 21 -11.63 25.04 10.03
N GLN A 22 -12.20 24.07 10.76
CA GLN A 22 -11.50 22.84 11.17
C GLN A 22 -11.66 21.70 10.14
N CYS A 23 -12.70 21.78 9.31
CA CYS A 23 -13.14 20.70 8.44
C CYS A 23 -12.55 20.75 7.01
N THR A 24 -12.46 21.94 6.40
CA THR A 24 -11.94 22.09 5.03
C THR A 24 -11.53 23.53 4.71
N THR A 25 -10.47 23.68 3.91
CA THR A 25 -10.03 24.97 3.35
C THR A 25 -10.60 25.23 1.94
N SER A 26 -11.40 24.32 1.41
CA SER A 26 -12.00 24.44 0.08
C SER A 26 -13.03 25.57 0.02
N LYS A 27 -12.98 26.35 -1.07
CA LYS A 27 -13.98 27.39 -1.37
C LYS A 27 -15.36 26.77 -1.66
N ASP A 28 -15.39 25.63 -2.35
CA ASP A 28 -16.61 24.94 -2.79
C ASP A 28 -17.18 23.97 -1.73
N GLY A 29 -16.61 23.97 -0.52
CA GLY A 29 -16.99 23.06 0.56
C GLY A 29 -16.27 21.71 0.50
N ARG A 30 -16.57 20.85 1.47
CA ARG A 30 -15.93 19.53 1.62
C ARG A 30 -16.44 18.57 0.56
N THR A 31 -15.54 17.76 0.02
CA THR A 31 -15.88 16.60 -0.83
C THR A 31 -15.27 15.35 -0.22
N LEU A 32 -16.07 14.30 -0.08
CA LEU A 32 -15.59 12.98 0.32
C LEU A 32 -15.58 12.07 -0.91
N LYS A 33 -14.47 11.35 -1.08
CA LYS A 33 -14.35 10.31 -2.11
C LYS A 33 -14.41 8.95 -1.44
N VAL A 34 -15.43 8.18 -1.76
CA VAL A 34 -15.60 6.82 -1.27
C VAL A 34 -15.21 5.86 -2.39
N SER A 35 -14.14 5.10 -2.14
CA SER A 35 -13.70 4.05 -3.04
C SER A 35 -14.79 2.97 -3.18
N PRO A 36 -14.98 2.34 -4.35
CA PRO A 36 -15.87 1.19 -4.47
C PRO A 36 -15.42 0.01 -3.61
N TYR A 37 -14.17 0.01 -3.13
CA TYR A 37 -13.63 -0.98 -2.22
C TYR A 37 -13.69 -0.56 -0.75
N HIS A 38 -14.48 0.47 -0.41
CA HIS A 38 -14.51 0.99 0.96
C HIS A 38 -14.84 -0.09 1.98
N GLU A 39 -15.83 -0.94 1.71
CA GLU A 39 -16.19 -2.06 2.60
C GLU A 39 -15.04 -3.06 2.79
N HIS A 40 -14.31 -3.40 1.73
CA HIS A 40 -13.12 -4.24 1.85
C HIS A 40 -12.03 -3.58 2.70
N LEU A 41 -11.82 -2.27 2.53
CA LEU A 41 -10.85 -1.53 3.34
C LEU A 41 -11.26 -1.50 4.82
N GLU A 42 -12.54 -1.28 5.11
CA GLU A 42 -13.07 -1.31 6.49
C GLU A 42 -12.93 -2.70 7.10
N ALA A 43 -13.30 -3.76 6.38
CA ALA A 43 -13.13 -5.14 6.84
C ALA A 43 -11.65 -5.46 7.14
N ARG A 44 -10.74 -5.08 6.24
CA ARG A 44 -9.29 -5.26 6.46
C ARG A 44 -8.76 -4.43 7.62
N ARG A 45 -9.30 -3.23 7.88
CA ARG A 45 -8.95 -2.41 9.06
C ARG A 45 -9.41 -3.05 10.36
N ALA A 46 -10.62 -3.60 10.38
CA ALA A 46 -11.13 -4.32 11.54
C ALA A 46 -10.28 -5.56 11.84
N GLU A 47 -9.95 -6.35 10.82
CA GLU A 47 -9.05 -7.50 10.92
C GLU A 47 -7.67 -7.10 11.46
N GLN A 48 -7.11 -5.97 10.99
CA GLN A 48 -5.81 -5.46 11.45
C GLN A 48 -5.74 -5.15 12.95
N GLN A 49 -6.89 -4.90 13.60
CA GLN A 49 -6.94 -4.66 15.05
C GLN A 49 -6.94 -5.95 15.88
N THR A 50 -7.13 -7.12 15.25
CA THR A 50 -7.18 -8.40 15.97
C THR A 50 -5.78 -8.84 16.41
N GLU A 51 -5.71 -9.57 17.53
CA GLU A 51 -4.44 -10.10 18.03
C GLU A 51 -3.86 -11.16 17.10
N ALA A 52 -4.72 -11.98 16.47
CA ALA A 52 -4.29 -12.97 15.48
C ALA A 52 -3.55 -12.33 14.30
N PHE A 53 -4.08 -11.23 13.76
CA PHE A 53 -3.42 -10.49 12.68
C PHE A 53 -2.09 -9.88 13.14
N ARG A 54 -2.05 -9.31 14.35
CA ARG A 54 -0.81 -8.75 14.91
C ARG A 54 0.27 -9.81 15.06
N GLU A 55 -0.09 -11.00 15.53
CA GLU A 55 0.84 -12.13 15.65
C GLU A 55 1.37 -12.58 14.29
N GLU A 56 0.50 -12.74 13.28
CA GLU A 56 0.90 -13.08 11.92
C GLU A 56 1.87 -12.04 11.34
N MET A 57 1.56 -10.76 11.54
CA MET A 57 2.34 -9.64 11.01
C MET A 57 3.75 -9.51 11.59
N LYS A 58 4.05 -10.10 12.76
CA LYS A 58 5.41 -10.10 13.32
C LYS A 58 6.43 -10.70 12.35
N ARG A 59 6.03 -11.67 11.52
CA ARG A 59 6.91 -12.32 10.52
C ARG A 59 7.29 -11.39 9.37
N ARG A 60 6.47 -10.37 9.09
CA ARG A 60 6.64 -9.49 7.92
C ARG A 60 7.93 -8.69 7.98
N SER A 61 8.34 -8.24 9.17
CA SER A 61 9.59 -7.48 9.33
C SER A 61 10.81 -8.25 8.84
N ALA A 62 10.88 -9.56 9.10
CA ALA A 62 11.96 -10.41 8.60
C ALA A 62 11.92 -10.53 7.06
N VAL A 63 10.73 -10.73 6.49
CA VAL A 63 10.54 -10.81 5.03
C VAL A 63 10.95 -9.51 4.35
N GLU A 64 10.52 -8.36 4.86
CA GLU A 64 10.88 -7.04 4.33
C GLU A 64 12.38 -6.75 4.47
N GLY A 65 13.00 -7.20 5.56
CA GLY A 65 14.45 -7.15 5.76
C GLY A 65 15.21 -7.93 4.69
N THR A 66 14.81 -9.18 4.43
CA THR A 66 15.39 -10.03 3.37
C THR A 66 15.17 -9.42 2.00
N LEU A 67 13.97 -8.93 1.69
CA LEU A 67 13.68 -8.24 0.44
C LEU A 67 14.57 -7.00 0.26
N SER A 68 14.78 -6.22 1.32
CA SER A 68 15.69 -5.08 1.31
C SER A 68 17.13 -5.49 1.03
N ALA A 69 17.62 -6.62 1.58
CA ALA A 69 18.93 -7.15 1.25
C ALA A 69 19.03 -7.53 -0.24
N VAL A 70 18.09 -8.35 -0.73
CA VAL A 70 17.99 -8.76 -2.16
C VAL A 70 18.02 -7.54 -3.09
N VAL A 71 17.22 -6.53 -2.78
CA VAL A 71 17.03 -5.36 -3.64
C VAL A 71 18.16 -4.35 -3.52
N ARG A 72 18.49 -3.92 -2.30
CA ARG A 72 19.39 -2.77 -2.05
C ARG A 72 20.85 -3.20 -1.96
N LYS A 73 21.15 -4.38 -1.42
CA LYS A 73 22.52 -4.87 -1.28
C LYS A 73 22.98 -5.69 -2.49
N HIS A 74 22.07 -6.43 -3.13
CA HIS A 74 22.39 -7.32 -4.25
C HIS A 74 21.80 -6.88 -5.61
N GLY A 75 21.13 -5.73 -5.67
CA GLY A 75 20.78 -5.08 -6.94
C GLY A 75 19.71 -5.77 -7.78
N ALA A 76 18.86 -6.62 -7.19
CA ALA A 76 17.89 -7.45 -7.91
C ALA A 76 16.87 -6.67 -8.80
N ARG A 77 16.75 -5.34 -8.64
CA ARG A 77 15.90 -4.51 -9.52
C ARG A 77 16.45 -4.33 -10.93
N ARG A 78 17.70 -4.71 -11.20
CA ARG A 78 18.31 -4.57 -12.53
C ARG A 78 18.73 -5.94 -13.07
N ALA A 79 18.30 -6.24 -14.28
CA ALA A 79 18.80 -7.36 -15.04
C ALA A 79 20.12 -6.99 -15.74
N ARG A 80 21.20 -7.72 -15.47
CA ARG A 80 22.47 -7.59 -16.21
C ARG A 80 22.37 -8.19 -17.60
N TYR A 81 21.57 -9.24 -17.75
CA TYR A 81 21.43 -10.01 -18.99
C TYR A 81 20.07 -9.77 -19.65
N ARG A 82 19.99 -10.04 -20.96
CA ARG A 82 18.75 -10.02 -21.73
C ARG A 82 18.19 -11.44 -21.87
N GLY A 83 16.85 -11.55 -21.89
CA GLY A 83 16.10 -12.81 -22.02
C GLY A 83 15.74 -13.43 -20.67
N GLN A 84 14.50 -13.94 -20.55
CA GLN A 84 13.93 -14.41 -19.28
C GLN A 84 14.75 -15.51 -18.61
N ALA A 85 15.27 -16.48 -19.37
CA ALA A 85 16.07 -17.57 -18.82
C ALA A 85 17.33 -17.08 -18.08
N LYS A 86 18.08 -16.15 -18.69
CA LYS A 86 19.28 -15.58 -18.07
C LYS A 86 18.96 -14.68 -16.88
N VAL A 87 17.87 -13.92 -16.95
CA VAL A 87 17.38 -13.10 -15.83
C VAL A 87 16.94 -13.98 -14.67
N HIS A 88 16.25 -15.10 -14.93
CA HIS A 88 15.86 -16.05 -13.90
C HIS A 88 17.08 -16.63 -13.18
N LEU A 89 18.09 -17.09 -13.94
CA LEU A 89 19.33 -17.59 -13.35
C LEU A 89 20.04 -16.54 -12.48
N GLN A 90 20.08 -15.28 -12.92
CA GLN A 90 20.62 -14.18 -12.10
C GLN A 90 19.88 -14.05 -10.76
N HIS A 91 18.54 -14.10 -10.76
CA HIS A 91 17.75 -13.99 -9.53
C HIS A 91 17.95 -15.19 -8.60
N LEU A 92 18.08 -16.40 -9.13
CA LEU A 92 18.42 -17.59 -8.34
C LEU A 92 19.79 -17.42 -7.65
N PHE A 93 20.80 -16.95 -8.37
CA PHE A 93 22.12 -16.69 -7.78
C PHE A 93 22.11 -15.55 -6.77
N THR A 94 21.33 -14.49 -7.00
CA THR A 94 21.12 -13.46 -5.98
C THR A 94 20.46 -14.03 -4.72
N GLY A 95 19.46 -14.91 -4.87
CA GLY A 95 18.83 -15.59 -3.75
C GLY A 95 19.82 -16.48 -2.97
N ALA A 96 20.62 -17.27 -3.69
CA ALA A 96 21.67 -18.09 -3.08
C ALA A 96 22.70 -17.25 -2.31
N ALA A 97 23.14 -16.12 -2.88
CA ALA A 97 24.07 -15.22 -2.23
C ALA A 97 23.50 -14.57 -0.95
N VAL A 98 22.19 -14.29 -0.92
CA VAL A 98 21.51 -13.79 0.29
C VAL A 98 21.37 -14.88 1.34
N ASN A 99 21.12 -16.13 0.95
CA ASN A 99 20.95 -17.26 1.88
C ASN A 99 22.24 -17.71 2.57
N VAL A 100 23.40 -17.56 1.91
CA VAL A 100 24.71 -17.97 2.45
C VAL A 100 25.30 -16.91 3.38
N LYS A 101 24.73 -15.70 3.40
CA LYS A 101 25.20 -14.58 4.22
C LYS A 101 24.74 -14.69 5.67
#